data_AF-A0A0D6EMH5-F1
#
_entry.id   AF-A0A0D6EMH5-F1
#
_cell.length_a   1.000
_cell.length_b   1.000
_cell.length_c   1.000
_cell.angle_alpha   90.00
_cell.angle_beta   90.00
_cell.angle_gamma   90.00
#
_symmetry.space_group_name_H-M   'P 1'
#
loop_
_entity.id
_entity.type
_entity.pdbx_description
1 polymer ?
#
loop_
_entity_poly.entity_id
_entity_poly.type
_entity_poly.pdbx_seq_one_letter_code
_entity_poly.pdbx_strand_id
1 'polypeptide(L)'
;MSGRIPIGKAIGLTAAITAVGYGIMALTTPTEQEFYDRLSPDLKKKVDEQRRLNAGFREQLAKESQQRLDTINARAKNDAPVWADDMDPKHK
;
A
#
# COMPACT_ATOMS: atom_id res chain seq x y z
N MET A 1 -23.32 18.09 -34.14
CA MET A 1 -22.84 16.72 -34.36
C MET A 1 -22.29 16.21 -33.03
N SER A 2 -22.93 15.23 -32.39
CA SER A 2 -22.52 14.71 -31.07
C SER A 2 -21.35 13.74 -31.25
N GLY A 3 -20.12 14.23 -31.06
CA GLY A 3 -18.91 13.41 -31.09
C GLY A 3 -18.77 12.61 -29.80
N ARG A 4 -19.47 11.47 -29.70
CA ARG A 4 -19.28 10.52 -28.59
C ARG A 4 -17.92 9.84 -28.80
N ILE A 5 -16.88 10.31 -28.12
CA ILE A 5 -15.61 9.59 -28.08
C ILE A 5 -15.89 8.21 -27.47
N PRO A 6 -15.58 7.10 -28.16
CA PRO A 6 -15.79 5.78 -27.59
C PRO A 6 -14.94 5.66 -26.32
N ILE A 7 -15.59 5.36 -25.20
CA ILE A 7 -15.01 5.41 -23.85
C ILE A 7 -13.69 4.63 -23.77
N GLY A 8 -13.57 3.49 -24.47
CA GLY A 8 -12.33 2.71 -24.53
C GLY A 8 -11.16 3.46 -25.16
N LYS A 9 -11.38 4.29 -26.20
CA LYS A 9 -10.32 5.12 -26.79
C LYS A 9 -9.92 6.27 -25.87
N ALA A 10 -10.88 6.85 -25.13
CA ALA A 10 -10.58 7.90 -24.16
C ALA A 10 -9.73 7.36 -23.00
N ILE A 11 -10.09 6.20 -22.44
CA ILE A 11 -9.31 5.52 -21.39
C ILE A 11 -7.94 5.10 -21.90
N GLY A 12 -7.84 4.57 -23.12
CA GLY A 12 -6.56 4.20 -23.72
C GLY A 12 -5.63 5.40 -23.90
N LEU A 13 -6.17 6.54 -24.36
CA LEU A 13 -5.40 7.77 -24.54
C LEU A 13 -4.90 8.32 -23.19
N THR A 14 -5.74 8.37 -22.17
CA THR A 14 -5.33 8.85 -20.84
C THR A 14 -4.29 7.93 -20.22
N ALA A 15 -4.49 6.62 -20.29
CA ALA A 15 -3.50 5.65 -19.81
C ALA A 15 -2.16 5.79 -20.54
N ALA A 16 -2.18 5.99 -21.87
CA ALA A 16 -0.97 6.22 -22.65
C ALA A 16 -0.23 7.49 -22.21
N ILE A 17 -0.94 8.61 -22.05
CA ILE A 17 -0.34 9.87 -21.59
C ILE A 17 0.23 9.73 -20.18
N THR A 18 -0.49 9.06 -19.28
CA THR A 18 -0.02 8.79 -17.91
C THR A 18 1.22 7.90 -17.91
N ALA A 19 1.25 6.85 -18.72
CA ALA A 19 2.42 5.96 -18.84
C ALA A 19 3.65 6.71 -19.37
N VAL A 20 3.47 7.58 -20.36
CA VAL A 20 4.55 8.44 -20.88
C VAL A 20 5.04 9.40 -19.80
N GLY A 21 4.13 10.07 -19.09
CA GLY A 21 4.49 10.96 -17.99
C GLY A 21 5.27 10.24 -16.88
N TYR A 22 4.82 9.05 -16.48
CA TYR A 22 5.51 8.21 -15.50
C TYR A 22 6.89 7.76 -16.00
N GLY A 23 7.00 7.36 -17.26
CA GLY A 23 8.28 6.97 -17.87
C GLY A 23 9.31 8.11 -17.84
N ILE A 24 8.89 9.34 -18.13
CA ILE A 24 9.76 10.52 -18.02
C ILE A 24 10.20 10.73 -16.56
N MET A 25 9.29 10.61 -15.59
CA MET A 25 9.64 10.73 -14.17
C MET A 25 10.64 9.65 -13.73
N ALA A 26 10.42 8.41 -14.14
CA ALA A 26 11.28 7.27 -13.81
C ALA A 26 12.69 7.40 -14.42
N LEU A 27 12.82 8.05 -15.58
CA LEU A 27 14.13 8.30 -16.21
C LEU A 27 14.88 9.50 -15.61
N THR A 28 14.15 10.50 -15.13
CA THR A 28 14.74 11.75 -14.62
C THR A 28 14.99 11.72 -13.12
N THR A 29 14.28 10.86 -12.39
CA THR A 29 14.43 10.69 -10.94
C THR A 29 15.33 9.49 -10.67
N PRO A 30 16.49 9.67 -10.00
CA PRO A 30 17.36 8.55 -9.67
C PRO A 30 16.67 7.60 -8.69
N THR A 31 17.08 6.33 -8.73
CA THR A 31 16.61 5.34 -7.74
C THR A 31 17.06 5.74 -6.32
N GLU A 32 16.39 5.21 -5.30
CA GLU A 32 16.77 5.52 -3.90
C GLU A 32 18.22 5.15 -3.58
N GLN A 33 18.74 4.08 -4.19
CA GLN A 33 20.12 3.64 -4.01
C GLN A 33 21.10 4.59 -4.71
N GLU A 34 20.86 4.93 -5.97
CA GLU A 34 21.70 5.89 -6.70
C GLU A 34 21.68 7.29 -6.07
N PHE A 35 20.52 7.71 -5.54
CA PHE A 35 20.41 8.94 -4.78
C PHE A 35 21.25 8.88 -3.50
N TYR A 36 21.12 7.80 -2.72
CA TYR A 36 21.88 7.62 -1.50
C TYR A 36 23.39 7.59 -1.78
N ASP A 37 23.84 6.91 -2.83
CA ASP A 37 25.26 6.81 -3.17
C ASP A 37 25.90 8.16 -3.51
N ARG A 38 25.12 9.05 -4.13
CA ARG A 38 25.53 10.44 -4.44
C ARG A 38 25.58 11.35 -3.21
N LEU A 39 25.03 10.95 -2.06
CA LEU A 39 25.06 11.77 -0.84
C LEU A 39 26.46 11.83 -0.24
N SER A 40 26.77 12.99 0.35
CA SER A 40 27.94 13.15 1.21
C SER A 40 27.83 12.27 2.46
N PRO A 41 28.95 11.87 3.09
CA PRO A 41 28.92 10.97 4.24
C PRO A 41 28.14 11.52 5.45
N ASP A 42 28.05 12.83 5.62
CA ASP A 42 27.24 13.44 6.69
C ASP A 42 25.73 13.31 6.42
N LEU A 43 25.31 13.51 5.17
CA LEU A 43 23.91 13.34 4.77
C LEU A 43 23.46 11.88 4.84
N LYS A 44 24.34 10.94 4.49
CA LYS A 44 24.10 9.50 4.65
C LYS A 44 23.74 9.15 6.10
N LYS A 45 24.52 9.65 7.06
CA LYS A 45 24.25 9.44 8.50
C LYS A 45 22.87 9.94 8.93
N LYS A 46 22.44 11.11 8.44
CA LYS A 46 21.11 11.66 8.76
C LYS A 46 19.98 10.84 8.15
N VAL A 47 20.14 10.39 6.90
CA VAL A 47 19.17 9.49 6.25
C VAL A 47 19.07 8.17 7.00
N ASP A 48 20.19 7.61 7.45
CA ASP A 48 20.21 6.37 8.22
C ASP A 48 19.58 6.54 9.61
N GLU A 49 19.83 7.67 10.28
CA GLU A 49 19.15 8.02 11.52
C GLU A 49 17.63 8.10 11.33
N GLN A 50 17.18 8.80 10.29
CA GLN A 50 15.76 8.89 9.96
C GLN A 50 15.14 7.53 9.60
N ARG A 51 15.87 6.68 8.86
CA ARG A 51 15.45 5.30 8.56
C ARG A 51 15.27 4.48 9.83
N ARG A 52 16.19 4.61 10.79
CA ARG A 52 16.10 3.92 12.09
C ARG A 52 14.90 4.40 12.91
N LEU A 53 14.63 5.70 12.93
CA LEU A 53 13.46 6.26 13.60
C LEU A 53 12.16 5.75 12.97
N ASN A 54 12.07 5.75 11.64
CA ASN A 54 10.89 5.29 10.91
C ASN A 54 10.66 3.79 11.03
N ALA A 55 11.71 2.98 11.11
CA ALA A 55 11.60 1.54 11.34
C ALA A 55 10.93 1.25 12.71
N GLY A 56 11.37 1.92 13.76
CA GLY A 56 10.77 1.80 15.09
C GLY A 56 9.29 2.21 15.11
N PHE A 57 8.93 3.27 14.39
CA PHE A 57 7.52 3.70 14.28
C PHE A 57 6.66 2.67 13.53
N ARG A 58 7.17 2.11 12.43
CA ARG A 58 6.45 1.08 11.65
C ARG A 58 6.21 -0.19 12.46
N GLU A 59 7.19 -0.62 13.24
CA GLU A 59 7.04 -1.80 14.11
C GLU A 59 6.01 -1.56 15.21
N GLN A 60 5.99 -0.37 15.81
CA GLN A 60 4.98 0.00 16.80
C GLN A 60 3.58 0.02 16.19
N LEU A 61 3.42 0.65 15.02
CA LEU A 61 2.15 0.69 14.30
C LEU A 61 1.66 -0.73 13.92
N ALA A 62 2.59 -1.58 13.47
CA ALA A 62 2.28 -2.96 13.11
C ALA A 62 1.80 -3.77 14.34
N LYS A 63 2.47 -3.61 15.49
CA LYS A 63 2.06 -4.24 16.75
C LYS A 63 0.67 -3.76 17.20
N GLU A 64 0.42 -2.46 17.19
CA GLU A 64 -0.89 -1.90 17.53
C GLU A 64 -1.99 -2.40 16.57
N SER A 65 -1.69 -2.46 15.27
CA SER A 65 -2.61 -2.97 14.27
C SER A 65 -2.94 -4.45 14.50
N GLN A 66 -1.95 -5.28 14.78
CA GLN A 66 -2.15 -6.69 15.11
C GLN A 66 -2.98 -6.87 16.37
N GLN A 67 -2.66 -6.14 17.45
CA GLN A 67 -3.45 -6.19 18.69
C GLN A 67 -4.92 -5.81 18.47
N ARG A 68 -5.18 -4.77 17.67
CA ARG A 68 -6.56 -4.40 17.31
C ARG A 68 -7.26 -5.52 16.54
N LEU A 69 -6.59 -6.12 15.55
CA LEU A 69 -7.15 -7.24 14.78
C LEU A 69 -7.44 -8.44 15.69
N ASP A 70 -6.56 -8.77 16.63
CA ASP A 70 -6.77 -9.85 17.58
C ASP A 70 -7.99 -9.61 18.48
N THR A 71 -8.18 -8.37 18.96
CA THR A 71 -9.39 -8.04 19.75
C THR A 71 -10.67 -8.14 18.93
N ILE A 72 -10.64 -7.75 17.65
CA ILE A 72 -11.79 -7.85 16.75
C ILE A 72 -12.10 -9.32 16.46
N ASN A 73 -11.08 -10.13 16.16
CA ASN A 73 -11.20 -11.56 15.93
C ASN A 73 -11.73 -12.30 17.16
N ALA A 74 -11.28 -11.92 18.36
CA ALA A 74 -11.78 -12.49 19.62
C ALA A 74 -13.26 -12.15 19.86
N ARG A 75 -13.71 -10.94 19.51
CA ARG A 75 -15.14 -10.57 19.57
C ARG A 75 -15.95 -11.31 18.52
N ALA A 76 -15.46 -11.39 17.29
CA ALA A 76 -16.13 -12.08 16.19
C ALA A 76 -16.34 -13.58 16.44
N LYS A 77 -15.44 -14.24 17.17
CA LYS A 77 -15.62 -15.65 17.58
C LYS A 77 -16.77 -15.86 18.58
N ASN A 78 -17.09 -14.84 19.38
CA ASN A 78 -18.18 -14.90 20.36
C ASN A 78 -19.51 -14.35 19.80
N ASP A 79 -19.44 -13.49 18.78
CA ASP A 79 -20.58 -12.93 18.05
C ASP A 79 -20.80 -13.65 16.70
N ALA A 80 -20.57 -14.98 16.65
CA ALA A 80 -20.94 -15.75 15.47
C ALA A 80 -22.46 -15.58 15.25
N PRO A 81 -22.91 -15.09 14.08
CA PRO A 81 -24.32 -14.84 13.87
C PRO A 81 -25.08 -16.17 13.84
N VAL A 82 -26.26 -16.22 14.47
CA VAL A 82 -27.08 -17.44 14.73
C VAL A 82 -27.33 -18.30 13.48
N TRP A 83 -27.29 -17.75 12.27
CA TRP A 83 -27.44 -18.49 11.01
C TRP A 83 -26.17 -19.25 10.56
N ALA A 84 -25.03 -19.03 11.20
CA ALA A 84 -23.78 -19.73 10.90
C ALA A 84 -23.77 -21.17 11.44
N ASP A 85 -24.52 -21.47 12.51
CA ASP A 85 -24.63 -22.82 13.09
C ASP A 85 -25.38 -23.80 12.17
N ASP A 86 -26.31 -23.30 11.34
CA ASP A 86 -27.05 -24.11 10.37
C ASP A 86 -26.21 -24.58 9.17
N MET A 87 -24.97 -24.09 9.04
CA MET A 87 -24.04 -24.42 7.95
C MET A 87 -22.97 -25.46 8.35
N ASP A 88 -22.91 -25.89 9.63
CA ASP A 88 -21.97 -26.94 10.06
C ASP A 88 -22.53 -28.35 9.72
N PRO A 89 -21.88 -29.13 8.84
CA PRO A 89 -22.34 -30.46 8.45
C PRO A 89 -22.34 -31.52 9.56
N LYS A 90 -21.94 -31.19 10.80
CA LYS A 90 -21.87 -32.12 11.94
C LYS A 90 -23.14 -32.25 12.77
N HIS A 91 -24.22 -31.54 12.44
CA HIS A 91 -25.51 -31.60 13.15
C HIS A 91 -26.68 -32.11 12.28
N LYS A 92 -26.42 -33.07 11.39
CA LYS A 92 -27.49 -33.87 10.75
C LYS A 92 -27.53 -35.30 11.31
#